data_AF-B3EMG5-F1
#
_entry.id   AF-B3EMG5-F1
#
_cell.length_a   1.000
_cell.length_b   1.000
_cell.length_c   1.000
_cell.angle_alpha   90.00
_cell.angle_beta   90.00
_cell.angle_gamma   90.00
#
_symmetry.space_group_name_H-M   'P 1'
#
loop_
_entity.id
_entity.type
_entity.pdbx_description
1 polymer ?
#
loop_
_entity_poly.entity_id
_entity_poly.type
_entity_poly.pdbx_seq_one_letter_code
_entity_poly.pdbx_strand_id
1 'polypeptide(L)'
;MKGFIQAIQDGETGMVFRNSVFLPFHLELLSVWIGKEMSLLAVPDLLTDFCHGNGQLAVREGDHYTNMVFRKIGDLRKEIGANKGHIILNAGEKDADIFKEENRHYIKIFMTGKHIIEFELIEDPFYL
;
A
#
# COMPACT_ATOMS: atom_id res chain seq x y z
N MET A 1 11.22 -3.89 16.34
CA MET A 1 10.49 -2.87 15.56
C MET A 1 9.01 -3.11 15.79
N LYS A 2 8.17 -2.08 15.86
CA LYS A 2 6.71 -2.31 15.92
C LYS A 2 6.27 -2.89 14.57
N GLY A 3 5.38 -3.87 14.59
CA GLY A 3 4.75 -4.38 13.37
C GLY A 3 3.83 -3.34 12.75
N PHE A 4 3.55 -3.45 11.45
CA PHE A 4 2.66 -2.51 10.77
C PHE A 4 1.26 -2.50 11.38
N ILE A 5 0.76 -3.61 11.93
CA ILE A 5 -0.56 -3.65 12.57
C ILE A 5 -0.60 -2.66 13.74
N GLN A 6 0.42 -2.72 14.59
CA GLN A 6 0.52 -1.80 15.73
C GLN A 6 0.73 -0.36 15.27
N ALA A 7 1.58 -0.12 14.25
CA ALA A 7 1.82 1.22 13.73
C ALA A 7 0.53 1.87 13.19
N ILE A 8 -0.31 1.10 12.49
CA ILE A 8 -1.62 1.57 12.01
C ILE A 8 -2.56 1.85 13.18
N GLN A 9 -2.63 0.96 14.18
CA GLN A 9 -3.46 1.17 15.38
C GLN A 9 -3.02 2.37 16.22
N ASP A 10 -1.72 2.66 16.24
CA ASP A 10 -1.14 3.84 16.91
C ASP A 10 -1.37 5.14 16.13
N GLY A 11 -1.96 5.07 14.92
CA GLY A 11 -2.26 6.22 14.08
C GLY A 11 -1.02 6.82 13.40
N GLU A 12 0.03 6.02 13.18
CA GLU A 12 1.21 6.50 12.47
C GLU A 12 0.88 6.85 11.02
N THR A 13 1.50 7.92 10.50
CA THR A 13 1.28 8.41 9.13
C THR A 13 2.51 8.20 8.27
N GLY A 14 2.31 7.95 6.98
CA GLY A 14 3.39 7.89 6.01
C GLY A 14 3.56 9.18 5.21
N MET A 15 4.34 9.08 4.14
CA MET A 15 4.52 10.18 3.20
C MET A 15 4.41 9.76 1.73
N VAL A 16 3.98 10.70 0.88
CA VAL A 16 4.04 10.55 -0.58
C VAL A 16 4.85 11.68 -1.23
N PHE A 17 5.79 11.30 -2.08
CA PHE A 17 6.58 12.24 -2.87
C PHE A 17 6.74 11.73 -4.31
N ARG A 18 6.22 12.51 -5.27
CA ARG A 18 6.18 12.15 -6.70
C ARG A 18 5.56 10.76 -6.91
N ASN A 19 6.37 9.77 -7.24
CA ASN A 19 5.98 8.39 -7.49
C ASN A 19 6.42 7.43 -6.37
N SER A 20 6.76 7.96 -5.20
CA SER A 20 7.23 7.17 -4.06
C SER A 20 6.28 7.30 -2.87
N VAL A 21 6.03 6.19 -2.20
CA VAL A 21 5.21 6.06 -0.99
C VAL A 21 6.09 5.52 0.12
N PHE A 22 6.20 6.27 1.20
CA PHE A 22 7.01 5.94 2.38
C PHE A 22 6.09 5.51 3.51
N LEU A 23 6.24 4.26 3.93
CA LEU A 23 5.51 3.62 5.02
C LEU A 23 6.39 3.66 6.27
N PRO A 24 5.86 4.02 7.45
CA PRO A 24 6.62 4.09 8.70
C PRO A 24 6.87 2.71 9.35
N PHE A 25 6.79 1.65 8.56
CA PHE A 25 6.95 0.26 9.00
C PHE A 25 7.49 -0.62 7.87
N HIS A 26 8.01 -1.77 8.25
CA HIS A 26 8.35 -2.85 7.31
C HIS A 26 7.21 -3.83 7.15
N LEU A 27 7.21 -4.52 6.00
CA LEU A 27 6.20 -5.49 5.62
C LEU A 27 6.75 -6.42 4.55
N GLU A 28 6.21 -7.63 4.46
CA GLU A 28 6.38 -8.53 3.32
C GLU A 28 5.24 -8.28 2.32
N LEU A 29 5.56 -7.71 1.16
CA LEU A 29 4.56 -7.25 0.19
C LEU A 29 4.18 -8.38 -0.77
N LEU A 30 2.89 -8.70 -0.86
CA LEU A 30 2.36 -9.76 -1.72
C LEU A 30 1.79 -9.21 -3.02
N SER A 31 1.03 -8.11 -2.93
CA SER A 31 0.45 -7.44 -4.09
C SER A 31 0.02 -6.02 -3.78
N VAL A 32 -0.10 -5.22 -4.85
CA VAL A 32 -0.49 -3.81 -4.81
C VAL A 32 -1.59 -3.57 -5.84
N TRP A 33 -2.64 -2.89 -5.40
CA TRP A 33 -3.73 -2.43 -6.26
C TRP A 33 -3.91 -0.93 -6.14
N ILE A 34 -4.36 -0.29 -7.21
CA ILE A 34 -4.71 1.13 -7.23
C ILE A 34 -6.19 1.26 -7.55
N GLY A 35 -6.95 1.86 -6.63
CA GLY A 35 -8.33 2.21 -6.84
C GLY A 35 -8.49 3.72 -7.05
N LYS A 36 -9.40 4.11 -7.94
CA LYS A 36 -9.97 5.46 -8.00
C LYS A 36 -11.42 5.35 -7.54
N GLU A 37 -11.86 6.17 -6.59
CA GLU A 37 -13.29 6.27 -6.26
C GLU A 37 -14.04 6.89 -7.43
N MET A 38 -14.42 6.05 -8.39
CA MET A 38 -15.53 6.28 -9.30
C MET A 38 -16.26 4.96 -9.50
N SER A 39 -17.48 4.89 -8.94
CA SER A 39 -18.48 3.81 -9.04
C SER A 39 -18.35 2.65 -8.04
N LEU A 40 -19.48 2.29 -7.42
CA LEU A 40 -19.74 1.10 -6.58
C LEU A 40 -19.45 -0.25 -7.28
N LEU A 41 -18.93 -0.22 -8.51
CA LEU A 41 -18.69 -1.37 -9.39
C LEU A 41 -17.24 -1.46 -9.89
N ALA A 42 -16.38 -0.49 -9.56
CA ALA A 42 -15.01 -0.48 -10.04
C ALA A 42 -14.09 -1.26 -9.08
N VAL A 43 -13.72 -2.48 -9.50
CA VAL A 43 -12.68 -3.27 -8.82
C VAL A 43 -11.33 -2.54 -8.96
N PRO A 44 -10.54 -2.39 -7.87
CA PRO A 44 -9.21 -1.79 -7.95
C PRO A 44 -8.32 -2.48 -8.99
N ASP A 45 -7.56 -1.69 -9.77
CA ASP A 45 -6.65 -2.22 -10.78
C ASP A 45 -5.45 -2.88 -10.08
N LEU A 46 -5.21 -4.16 -10.38
CA LEU A 46 -3.99 -4.85 -9.93
C LEU A 46 -2.78 -4.22 -10.61
N LEU A 47 -1.97 -3.52 -9.81
CA LEU A 47 -0.74 -2.91 -10.30
C LEU A 47 0.37 -3.95 -10.42
N THR A 48 0.54 -4.78 -9.38
CA THR A 48 1.48 -5.91 -9.38
C THR A 48 1.07 -6.91 -8.33
N ASP A 49 1.00 -8.18 -8.72
CA ASP A 49 1.21 -9.32 -7.85
C ASP A 49 2.71 -9.64 -7.94
N PHE A 50 3.40 -9.93 -6.84
CA PHE A 50 4.86 -10.14 -6.88
C PHE A 50 5.27 -11.46 -7.58
N CYS A 51 4.39 -12.03 -8.40
CA CYS A 51 4.69 -12.95 -9.48
C CYS A 51 5.63 -12.28 -10.49
N HIS A 52 6.64 -13.02 -10.97
CA HIS A 52 7.76 -12.50 -11.76
C HIS A 52 7.42 -11.44 -12.85
N GLY A 53 8.20 -10.35 -12.87
CA GLY A 53 8.55 -9.64 -14.13
C GLY A 53 7.80 -8.35 -14.48
N ASN A 54 6.93 -7.82 -13.63
CA ASN A 54 6.08 -6.70 -14.01
C ASN A 54 6.82 -5.32 -14.06
N GLY A 55 7.86 -5.12 -13.23
CA GLY A 55 8.74 -3.95 -13.25
C GLY A 55 8.07 -2.60 -12.92
N GLN A 56 6.82 -2.60 -12.44
CA GLN A 56 6.03 -1.40 -12.15
C GLN A 56 6.29 -0.84 -10.75
N LEU A 57 6.72 -1.68 -9.80
CA LEU A 57 7.05 -1.28 -8.44
C LEU A 57 8.48 -1.68 -8.07
N ALA A 58 9.14 -0.84 -7.30
CA ALA A 58 10.34 -1.22 -6.56
C ALA A 58 10.14 -0.96 -5.08
N VAL A 59 10.56 -1.92 -4.26
CA VAL A 59 10.53 -1.80 -2.80
C VAL A 59 11.95 -1.55 -2.32
N ARG A 60 12.13 -0.60 -1.40
CA ARG A 60 13.38 -0.30 -0.72
C ARG A 60 13.11 -0.23 0.77
N GLU A 61 13.96 -0.84 1.57
CA GLU A 61 13.90 -0.76 3.02
C GLU A 61 15.00 0.19 3.52
N GLY A 62 14.63 1.12 4.39
CA GLY A 62 15.58 1.87 5.22
C GLY A 62 15.56 1.35 6.66
N ASP A 63 16.17 2.05 7.60
CA ASP A 63 16.27 1.55 9.00
C ASP A 63 14.91 1.41 9.71
N HIS A 64 13.95 2.26 9.34
CA HIS A 64 12.63 2.39 10.00
C HIS A 64 11.48 2.59 9.01
N TYR A 65 11.68 2.35 7.72
CA TYR A 65 10.66 2.62 6.72
C TYR A 65 10.75 1.69 5.53
N THR A 66 9.61 1.46 4.88
CA THR A 66 9.51 0.85 3.56
C THR A 66 9.14 1.92 2.53
N ASN A 67 9.92 2.03 1.46
CA ASN A 67 9.65 2.92 0.34
C ASN A 67 9.24 2.12 -0.89
N MET A 68 8.03 2.37 -1.38
CA MET A 68 7.51 1.83 -2.63
C MET A 68 7.62 2.87 -3.75
N VAL A 69 8.37 2.56 -4.79
CA VAL A 69 8.61 3.43 -5.94
C VAL A 69 7.88 2.89 -7.17
N PHE A 70 6.86 3.63 -7.63
CA PHE A 70 6.01 3.30 -8.76
C PHE A 70 6.69 3.76 -10.05
N ARG A 71 7.37 2.86 -10.75
CA ARG A 71 8.30 3.18 -11.85
C ARG A 71 7.63 3.70 -13.11
N LYS A 72 6.38 3.29 -13.39
CA LYS A 72 5.62 3.73 -14.58
C LYS A 72 4.73 4.95 -14.31
N ILE A 73 4.64 5.40 -13.07
CA ILE A 73 3.82 6.54 -12.66
C ILE A 73 4.76 7.72 -12.41
N GLY A 74 4.50 8.88 -13.02
CA GLY A 74 5.33 10.08 -12.82
C GLY A 74 5.02 10.81 -11.51
N ASP A 75 3.73 11.03 -11.24
CA ASP A 75 3.24 11.67 -10.02
C ASP A 75 1.99 10.93 -9.56
N LEU A 76 2.12 10.16 -8.46
CA LEU A 76 1.04 9.36 -7.90
C LEU A 76 -0.19 10.20 -7.56
N ARG A 77 0.03 11.41 -7.03
CA ARG A 77 -1.08 12.27 -6.60
C ARG A 77 -1.93 12.75 -7.77
N LYS A 78 -1.29 12.98 -8.91
CA LYS A 78 -1.99 13.31 -10.16
C LYS A 78 -2.72 12.09 -10.71
N GLU A 79 -2.08 10.93 -10.66
CA GLU A 79 -2.61 9.69 -11.24
C GLU A 79 -3.86 9.21 -10.50
N ILE A 80 -3.81 9.13 -9.17
CA ILE A 80 -4.91 8.56 -8.38
C ILE A 80 -6.02 9.57 -8.06
N GLY A 81 -5.85 10.83 -8.49
CA GLY A 81 -6.80 11.91 -8.24
C GLY A 81 -6.66 12.46 -6.82
N ALA A 82 -6.44 13.79 -6.72
CA ALA A 82 -6.33 14.47 -5.43
C ALA A 82 -7.55 14.14 -4.55
N ASN A 83 -7.32 13.34 -3.50
CA ASN A 83 -8.28 12.93 -2.48
C ASN A 83 -9.39 11.96 -2.93
N LYS A 84 -9.24 11.26 -4.06
CA LYS A 84 -10.23 10.25 -4.53
C LYS A 84 -9.64 8.88 -4.81
N GLY A 85 -8.32 8.72 -4.76
CA GLY A 85 -7.66 7.46 -4.99
C GLY A 85 -7.17 6.80 -3.72
N HIS A 86 -7.05 5.48 -3.75
CA HIS A 86 -6.42 4.71 -2.70
C HIS A 86 -5.50 3.64 -3.29
N ILE A 87 -4.50 3.25 -2.52
CA ILE A 87 -3.67 2.08 -2.80
C ILE A 87 -4.09 1.01 -1.82
N ILE A 88 -4.32 -0.21 -2.28
CA ILE A 88 -4.48 -1.37 -1.40
C ILE A 88 -3.19 -2.18 -1.48
N LEU A 89 -2.67 -2.58 -0.32
CA LEU A 89 -1.60 -3.54 -0.19
C LEU A 89 -2.16 -4.83 0.38
N ASN A 90 -1.69 -5.96 -0.10
CA ASN A 90 -1.80 -7.23 0.61
C ASN A 90 -0.39 -7.55 1.10
N ALA A 91 -0.26 -7.70 2.41
CA ALA A 91 1.02 -7.82 3.05
C ALA A 91 0.95 -8.67 4.32
N GLY A 92 2.09 -9.28 4.66
CA GLY A 92 2.33 -9.88 5.96
C GLY A 92 3.32 -9.06 6.77
N GLU A 93 3.33 -9.26 8.10
CA GLU A 93 4.34 -8.65 8.95
C GLU A 93 5.73 -9.11 8.50
N LYS A 94 6.75 -8.30 8.76
CA LYS A 94 8.12 -8.68 8.38
C LYS A 94 8.45 -10.04 9.00
N ASP A 95 9.02 -10.95 8.20
CA ASP A 95 9.37 -12.33 8.56
C ASP A 95 8.19 -13.25 8.93
N ALA A 96 6.94 -12.80 8.77
CA ALA A 96 5.77 -13.64 9.01
C ALA A 96 5.62 -14.73 7.93
N ASP A 97 5.05 -15.87 8.31
CA ASP A 97 4.69 -16.92 7.37
C ASP A 97 3.46 -16.49 6.55
N ILE A 98 3.69 -15.92 5.37
CA ILE A 98 2.67 -15.40 4.46
C ILE A 98 1.74 -16.48 3.89
N PHE A 99 2.08 -17.77 4.02
CA PHE A 99 1.22 -18.86 3.57
C PHE A 99 0.05 -19.08 4.53
N LYS A 100 0.17 -18.64 5.78
CA LYS A 100 -0.92 -18.64 6.77
C LYS A 100 -1.83 -17.44 6.56
N GLU A 101 -3.14 -17.70 6.53
CA GLU A 101 -4.14 -16.68 6.21
C GLU A 101 -4.23 -15.60 7.27
N GLU A 102 -4.10 -15.99 8.54
CA GLU A 102 -4.11 -15.08 9.68
C GLU A 102 -2.96 -14.05 9.67
N ASN A 103 -1.92 -14.28 8.88
CA ASN A 103 -0.77 -13.39 8.74
C ASN A 103 -0.88 -12.46 7.52
N ARG A 104 -1.92 -12.61 6.69
CA ARG A 104 -2.14 -11.77 5.50
C ARG A 104 -3.16 -10.70 5.84
N HIS A 105 -2.80 -9.46 5.56
CA HIS A 105 -3.64 -8.32 5.86
C HIS A 105 -3.75 -7.42 4.64
N TYR A 106 -4.92 -6.80 4.50
CA TYR A 106 -5.14 -5.76 3.53
C TYR A 106 -5.00 -4.39 4.18
N ILE A 107 -4.13 -3.56 3.62
CA ILE A 107 -3.86 -2.20 4.09
C ILE A 107 -4.34 -1.24 3.01
N LYS A 108 -5.33 -0.41 3.32
CA LYS A 108 -5.75 0.71 2.48
C LYS A 108 -4.93 1.93 2.84
N ILE A 109 -4.32 2.54 1.82
CA ILE A 109 -3.54 3.77 1.91
C ILE A 109 -4.31 4.88 1.21
N PHE A 110 -4.55 5.98 1.93
CA PHE A 110 -5.26 7.14 1.40
C PHE A 110 -4.45 8.42 1.60
N MET A 111 -4.59 9.35 0.66
CA MET A 111 -3.90 10.64 0.69
C MET A 111 -4.77 11.67 1.40
N THR A 112 -4.36 12.15 2.58
CA THR A 112 -5.11 13.13 3.37
C THR A 112 -4.54 14.54 3.30
N GLY A 113 -3.27 14.68 2.92
CA GLY A 113 -2.58 15.97 2.84
C GLY A 113 -1.72 16.12 1.60
N LYS A 114 -0.93 17.21 1.56
CA LYS A 114 -0.04 17.48 0.42
C LYS A 114 1.00 16.38 0.22
N HIS A 115 1.51 15.82 1.31
CA HIS A 115 2.54 14.79 1.32
C HIS A 115 2.28 13.71 2.39
N ILE A 116 1.09 13.72 3.00
CA ILE A 116 0.73 12.82 4.10
C ILE A 116 -0.17 11.73 3.54
N ILE A 117 0.11 10.50 3.96
CA ILE A 117 -0.78 9.35 3.74
C ILE A 117 -1.14 8.76 5.10
N GLU A 118 -2.34 8.20 5.15
CA GLU A 118 -2.89 7.48 6.29
C GLU A 118 -3.23 6.05 5.87
N PHE A 119 -3.44 5.20 6.88
CA PHE A 119 -3.57 3.77 6.72
C PHE A 119 -4.81 3.26 7.43
N GLU A 120 -5.41 2.22 6.87
CA GLU A 120 -6.54 1.52 7.45
C GLU A 120 -6.37 0.03 7.15
N LEU A 121 -6.54 -0.82 8.17
CA LEU A 121 -6.70 -2.25 7.96
C LEU A 121 -8.12 -2.49 7.46
N ILE A 122 -8.25 -3.18 6.33
CA ILE A 122 -9.54 -3.51 5.74
C ILE A 122 -9.72 -5.03 5.66
N GLU A 123 -10.96 -5.48 5.59
CA GLU A 123 -11.28 -6.86 5.20
C GLU A 123 -10.86 -7.11 3.75
N ASP A 124 -10.84 -8.38 3.34
CA ASP A 124 -10.54 -8.75 1.95
C ASP A 124 -11.51 -8.03 1.00
N PRO A 125 -11.03 -7.05 0.19
CA PRO A 125 -11.91 -6.24 -0.65
C PRO A 125 -12.46 -7.02 -1.85
N PHE A 126 -12.06 -8.28 -2.03
CA PHE A 126 -12.46 -9.16 -3.13
C PHE A 126 -13.37 -10.30 -2.68
N TYR A 127 -13.64 -10.41 -1.37
CA TYR A 127 -14.59 -11.38 -0.83
C TYR A 127 -16.01 -10.81 -0.90
N LEU A 128 -16.88 -11.45 -1.68
CA LEU A 128 -18.32 -11.14 -1.84
C LEU A 128 -19.18 -12.18 -1.14
#